data_AF-A0AAN3VU89-F1
#
_entry.id   AF-A0AAN3VU89-F1
#
_cell.length_a   1.000
_cell.length_b   1.000
_cell.length_c   1.000
_cell.angle_alpha   90.00
_cell.angle_beta   90.00
_cell.angle_gamma   90.00
#
_symmetry.space_group_name_H-M   'P 1'
#
loop_
_entity.id
_entity.type
_entity.pdbx_description
1 polymer ?
#
loop_
_entity_poly.entity_id
_entity_poly.type
_entity_poly.pdbx_seq_one_letter_code
_entity_poly.pdbx_strand_id
1 'polypeptide(L)' 'MLRIKAYHKTEKRMYKVAIMNWESQQITVFDKEKELKNFHFCEVSIL' A
#
# COMPACT_ATOMS: atom_id res chain seq x y z
N MET A 1 -8.97 -8.93 -12.17
CA MET A 1 -8.42 -7.73 -11.49
C MET A 1 -7.65 -8.21 -10.26
N LEU A 2 -6.32 -8.15 -10.28
CA LEU A 2 -5.48 -8.58 -9.15
C LEU A 2 -5.84 -7.75 -7.91
N ARG A 3 -6.30 -8.40 -6.82
CA ARG A 3 -6.63 -7.73 -5.56
C ARG A 3 -5.43 -7.74 -4.63
N ILE A 4 -4.40 -7.00 -5.00
CA ILE A 4 -3.17 -6.89 -4.19
C ILE A 4 -3.48 -6.09 -2.92
N LYS A 5 -2.98 -6.56 -1.79
CA LYS A 5 -3.09 -5.86 -0.51
C LYS A 5 -1.70 -5.53 0.02
N ALA A 6 -1.64 -4.48 0.84
CA ALA A 6 -0.42 -4.09 1.53
C ALA A 6 -0.71 -4.01 3.03
N TYR A 7 0.07 -4.72 3.82
CA TYR A 7 0.05 -4.63 5.27
C TYR A 7 1.07 -3.59 5.73
N HIS A 8 0.64 -2.49 6.31
CA HIS A 8 1.52 -1.50 6.91
C HIS A 8 1.95 -1.95 8.31
N LYS A 9 3.25 -2.10 8.54
CA LYS A 9 3.82 -2.75 9.73
C LYS A 9 3.59 -1.93 11.01
N THR A 10 3.81 -0.62 10.93
CA THR A 10 3.70 0.30 12.09
C THR A 10 2.25 0.53 12.50
N GLU A 11 1.38 0.82 11.52
CA GLU A 11 -0.06 1.04 11.78
C GLU A 11 -0.82 -0.29 12.00
N LYS A 12 -0.17 -1.42 11.75
CA LYS A 12 -0.74 -2.77 11.82
C LYS A 12 -2.04 -2.90 11.01
N ARG A 13 -2.05 -2.33 9.82
CA ARG A 13 -3.27 -2.13 9.03
C ARG A 13 -3.14 -2.65 7.60
N MET A 14 -4.22 -3.25 7.09
CA MET A 14 -4.32 -3.73 5.71
C MET A 14 -4.93 -2.67 4.79
N TYR A 15 -4.30 -2.47 3.64
CA TYR A 15 -4.73 -1.55 2.61
C TYR A 15 -4.93 -2.25 1.26
N LYS A 16 -5.81 -1.69 0.42
CA LYS A 16 -5.93 -2.11 -0.98
C LYS A 16 -4.94 -1.31 -1.81
N VAL A 17 -4.14 -2.00 -2.60
CA VAL A 17 -3.15 -1.35 -3.46
C VAL A 17 -3.84 -0.74 -4.68
N ALA A 18 -3.54 0.52 -4.94
CA ALA A 18 -3.97 1.25 -6.13
C ALA A 18 -2.89 1.16 -7.21
N ILE A 19 -1.65 1.49 -6.85
CA ILE A 19 -0.49 1.58 -7.76
C ILE A 19 0.76 1.11 -7.01
N MET A 20 1.65 0.42 -7.71
CA MET A 20 3.01 0.10 -7.23
C MET A 20 4.02 0.70 -8.19
N ASN A 21 4.99 1.45 -7.66
CA ASN A 21 6.11 1.97 -8.41
C ASN A 21 7.40 1.29 -7.91
N TRP A 22 7.97 0.43 -8.74
CA TRP A 22 9.19 -0.30 -8.41
C TRP A 22 10.46 0.53 -8.50
N GLU A 23 10.49 1.55 -9.37
CA GLU A 23 11.64 2.44 -9.52
C GLU A 23 11.82 3.32 -8.28
N SER A 24 10.72 3.92 -7.79
CA SER A 24 10.74 4.74 -6.57
C SER A 24 10.55 3.93 -5.28
N GLN A 25 10.35 2.61 -5.38
CA GLN A 25 10.03 1.71 -4.27
C GLN A 25 8.86 2.19 -3.40
N GLN A 26 7.82 2.70 -4.06
CA GLN A 26 6.64 3.25 -3.41
C GLN A 26 5.37 2.50 -3.80
N ILE A 27 4.40 2.55 -2.91
CA ILE A 27 3.08 1.97 -3.09
C ILE A 27 2.02 2.99 -2.74
N THR A 28 1.08 3.19 -3.65
CA THR A 28 -0.12 3.99 -3.40
C THR A 28 -1.26 3.06 -3.05
N VAL A 29 -1.97 3.36 -1.97
CA VAL A 29 -3.06 2.54 -1.45
C VAL A 29 -4.31 3.35 -1.16
N PHE A 30 -5.46 2.69 -1.17
CA PHE A 30 -6.73 3.29 -0.76
C PHE A 30 -6.92 3.18 0.75
N ASP A 31 -7.07 4.32 1.42
CA ASP A 31 -7.56 4.39 2.79
C ASP A 31 -9.10 4.27 2.81
N LYS A 32 -9.67 3.88 3.97
CA LYS A 32 -11.10 3.81 4.22
C LYS A 32 -11.81 5.15 4.00
N GLU A 33 -11.09 6.26 4.15
CA GLU A 33 -11.60 7.62 3.90
C GLU A 33 -11.63 7.98 2.41
N LYS A 34 -11.39 6.99 1.53
CA LYS A 34 -11.27 7.13 0.06
C LYS A 34 -10.10 8.01 -0.38
N GLU A 35 -9.22 8.37 0.53
CA GLU A 35 -7.97 9.05 0.22
C GLU A 35 -6.90 8.06 -0.26
N LEU A 36 -5.98 8.56 -1.08
CA LEU A 36 -4.81 7.83 -1.52
C LEU A 36 -3.66 8.13 -0.57
N LYS A 37 -3.06 7.08 0.00
CA LYS A 37 -1.84 7.17 0.81
C LYS A 37 -0.68 6.55 0.07
N ASN A 38 0.49 7.15 0.21
CA ASN A 38 1.74 6.61 -0.33
C ASN A 38 2.59 6.08 0.81
N PHE A 39 3.13 4.88 0.63
CA PHE A 39 4.08 4.26 1.54
C PHE A 39 5.31 3.79 0.78
N HIS A 40 6.43 3.64 1.46
CA HIS A 40 7.59 2.94 0.92
C HIS A 40 7.43 1.42 1.10
N PHE A 41 8.02 0.63 0.20
CA PHE A 41 8.00 -0.83 0.31
C PHE A 41 8.64 -1.36 1.61
N CYS A 42 9.55 -0.62 2.23
CA CYS A 42 10.12 -1.01 3.53
C CYS A 42 9.08 -0.96 4.67
N GLU A 43 8.07 -0.10 4.56
CA GLU A 43 7.03 0.11 5.57
C GLU A 43 5.90 -0.93 5.48
N VAL A 44 5.76 -1.56 4.31
CA VAL A 44 4.66 -2.50 4.03
C VAL A 44 5.16 -3.91 3.74
N SER A 45 4.24 -4.88 3.86
CA SER A 45 4.38 -6.22 3.29
C SER A 45 3.29 -6.42 2.24
N ILE A 46 3.66 -6.77 1.02
CA ILE A 46 2.71 -6.99 -0.09
C ILE A 46 2.17 -8.43 0.01
N LEU A 47 0.85 -8.58 -0.14
CA LEU A 47 0.09 -9.82 0.03
C LEU A 47 -0.86 -10.05 -1.15
#